data_AF-A0A4Q5RY67-F1
#
_entry.id   AF-A0A4Q5RY67-F1
#
_cell.length_a   1.000
_cell.length_b   1.000
_cell.length_c   1.000
_cell.angle_alpha   90.00
_cell.angle_beta   90.00
_cell.angle_gamma   90.00
#
_symmetry.space_group_name_H-M   'P 1'
#
loop_
_entity.id
_entity.type
_entity.pdbx_description
1 polymer ?
#
loop_
_entity_poly.entity_id
_entity_poly.type
_entity_poly.pdbx_seq_one_letter_code
_entity_poly.pdbx_strand_id
1 'polypeptide(L)'
;MVGQGFKGLGWFLLGVIVAPACYMVNSHGATERAKLQAVKAAIIQAQKDIRGLETEFDTRANLAQLQRWNGEVLAMAAPAPQQYLAGEEALADLNRSDQVQMASLVIPAGARMEAAPAVVVTAAAEPVHSPGKDKSAAQQDKELRNLMKKADKTAVAMVENKLLSVSTMNDLQQLAAREKKSLR
;
A
#
# COMPACT_ATOMS: atom_id res chain seq x y z
N MET A 1 43.55 29.71 62.10
CA MET A 1 43.04 30.32 60.85
C MET A 1 43.21 29.31 59.70
N VAL A 2 42.49 28.17 59.74
CA VAL A 2 42.62 27.05 58.77
C VAL A 2 41.24 26.51 58.35
N GLY A 3 40.24 27.40 58.23
CA GLY A 3 38.85 27.01 57.94
C GLY A 3 38.32 27.44 56.57
N GLN A 4 38.97 28.40 55.91
CA GLN A 4 38.45 29.00 54.66
C GLN A 4 39.03 28.41 53.37
N GLY A 5 40.18 27.70 53.42
CA GLY A 5 40.80 27.11 52.23
C GLY A 5 40.00 25.94 51.62
N PHE A 6 39.32 25.14 52.46
CA PHE A 6 38.51 24.01 51.99
C PHE A 6 37.22 24.43 51.28
N LYS A 7 36.71 25.65 51.54
CA LYS A 7 35.51 26.16 50.88
C LYS A 7 35.72 26.33 49.37
N GLY A 8 36.89 26.84 48.95
CA GLY A 8 37.24 26.97 47.53
C GLY A 8 37.42 25.61 46.84
N LEU A 9 38.02 24.64 47.53
CA LEU A 9 38.20 23.28 46.99
C LEU A 9 36.87 22.57 46.78
N GLY A 10 35.87 22.78 47.66
CA GLY A 10 34.52 22.25 47.49
C GLY A 10 33.80 22.80 46.25
N TRP A 11 33.91 24.11 45.99
CA TRP A 11 33.36 24.73 44.78
C TRP A 11 34.05 24.23 43.51
N PHE A 12 35.37 24.01 43.55
CA PHE A 12 36.11 23.43 42.44
C PHE A 12 35.69 21.99 42.15
N LEU A 13 35.56 21.15 43.19
CA LEU A 13 35.10 19.77 43.05
C LEU A 13 33.69 19.68 42.46
N LEU A 14 32.80 20.59 42.85
CA LEU A 14 31.46 20.68 42.28
C LEU A 14 31.51 20.99 40.78
N GLY A 15 32.35 21.95 40.36
CA GLY A 15 32.53 22.26 38.94
C GLY A 15 33.10 21.09 38.13
N VAL A 16 34.08 20.37 38.69
CA VAL A 16 34.71 19.20 38.06
C VAL A 16 33.74 18.03 37.89
N ILE A 17 32.72 17.91 38.74
CA ILE A 17 31.69 16.86 38.60
C ILE A 17 30.57 17.30 37.65
N VAL A 18 30.12 18.55 37.75
CA VAL A 18 28.97 19.06 36.98
C VAL A 18 29.33 19.29 35.51
N ALA A 19 30.53 19.78 35.19
CA ALA A 19 30.91 20.06 33.80
C ALA A 19 30.94 18.80 32.91
N PRO A 20 31.54 17.67 33.32
CA PRO A 20 31.47 16.42 32.56
C PRO A 20 30.06 15.83 32.50
N ALA A 21 29.25 15.96 33.54
CA ALA A 21 27.86 15.50 33.53
C ALA A 21 27.01 16.26 32.51
N CYS A 22 27.17 17.59 32.46
CA CYS A 22 26.53 18.43 31.45
C CYS A 22 27.02 18.09 30.03
N TYR A 23 28.31 17.78 29.88
CA TYR A 23 28.88 17.34 28.61
C TYR A 23 28.31 15.99 28.14
N MET A 24 28.21 15.00 29.02
CA MET A 24 27.61 13.70 28.72
C MET A 24 26.17 13.84 28.23
N VAL A 25 25.35 14.65 28.90
CA VAL A 25 23.95 14.90 28.51
C VAL A 25 23.86 15.54 27.11
N ASN A 26 24.79 16.44 26.76
CA ASN A 26 24.80 17.07 25.44
C ASN A 26 25.32 16.13 24.33
N SER A 27 26.17 15.16 24.67
CA SER A 27 26.80 14.24 23.70
C SER A 27 25.83 13.21 23.06
N HIS A 28 24.66 12.98 23.66
CA HIS A 28 23.66 12.03 23.15
C HIS A 28 23.16 12.34 21.73
N GLY A 29 23.23 13.61 21.30
CA GLY A 29 22.75 14.05 20.00
C GLY A 29 23.46 13.39 18.79
N ALA A 30 24.69 12.90 18.94
CA ALA A 30 25.37 12.18 17.86
C ALA A 30 24.70 10.82 17.59
N THR A 31 24.31 10.11 18.65
CA THR A 31 23.64 8.80 18.52
C THR A 31 22.22 8.95 17.97
N GLU A 32 21.51 10.01 18.36
CA GLU A 32 20.17 10.31 17.86
C GLU A 32 20.19 10.71 16.38
N ARG A 33 21.16 11.54 15.97
CA ARG A 33 21.35 11.86 14.54
C ARG A 33 21.68 10.62 13.73
N ALA A 34 22.52 9.72 14.24
CA ALA A 34 22.82 8.46 13.56
C ALA A 34 21.57 7.58 13.39
N LYS A 35 20.74 7.46 14.43
CA LYS A 35 19.46 6.74 14.37
C LYS A 35 18.50 7.38 13.35
N LEU A 36 18.40 8.70 13.35
CA LEU A 36 17.56 9.42 12.37
C LEU A 36 18.04 9.20 10.94
N GLN A 37 19.34 9.21 10.68
CA GLN A 37 19.87 8.94 9.35
C GLN A 37 19.61 7.48 8.91
N ALA A 38 19.75 6.52 9.83
CA ALA A 38 19.43 5.12 9.54
C ALA A 38 17.95 4.93 9.17
N VAL A 39 17.03 5.56 9.91
CA VAL A 39 15.59 5.51 9.61
C VAL A 39 15.30 6.19 8.27
N LYS A 40 15.90 7.35 7.96
CA LYS A 40 15.75 8.02 6.66
C LYS A 40 16.20 7.13 5.51
N ALA A 41 17.33 6.45 5.65
CA ALA A 41 17.82 5.50 4.65
C ALA A 41 16.85 4.32 4.46
N ALA A 42 16.32 3.77 5.55
CA ALA A 42 15.32 2.71 5.50
C ALA A 42 14.02 3.14 4.81
N ILE A 43 13.57 4.39 5.03
CA ILE A 43 12.40 4.95 4.35
C ILE A 43 12.63 5.02 2.83
N ILE A 44 13.80 5.54 2.39
CA ILE A 44 14.12 5.63 0.96
C ILE A 44 14.18 4.23 0.33
N GLN A 45 14.73 3.25 1.04
CA GLN A 45 14.76 1.87 0.57
C GLN A 45 13.34 1.30 0.43
N ALA A 46 12.51 1.43 1.47
CA ALA A 46 11.13 0.96 1.43
C ALA A 46 10.32 1.63 0.31
N GLN A 47 10.55 2.92 0.01
CA GLN A 47 9.91 3.59 -1.12
C GLN A 47 10.32 3.00 -2.47
N LYS A 48 11.57 2.57 -2.63
CA LYS A 48 12.02 1.87 -3.86
C LYS A 48 11.37 0.50 -3.97
N ASP A 49 11.31 -0.23 -2.86
CA ASP A 49 10.71 -1.56 -2.81
C ASP A 49 9.22 -1.48 -3.15
N ILE A 50 8.49 -0.50 -2.60
CA ILE A 50 7.07 -0.25 -2.94
C ILE A 50 6.90 -0.02 -4.44
N ARG A 51 7.72 0.85 -5.05
CA ARG A 51 7.65 1.10 -6.50
C ARG A 51 7.93 -0.17 -7.32
N GLY A 52 8.89 -0.98 -6.88
CA GLY A 52 9.17 -2.27 -7.51
C GLY A 52 7.96 -3.21 -7.44
N LEU A 53 7.39 -3.37 -6.25
CA LEU A 53 6.21 -4.19 -6.02
C LEU A 53 5.00 -3.70 -6.82
N GLU A 54 4.75 -2.40 -6.87
CA GLU A 54 3.68 -1.79 -7.68
C GLU A 54 3.84 -2.16 -9.16
N THR A 55 5.06 -2.08 -9.72
CA THR A 55 5.28 -2.48 -11.12
C THR A 55 5.07 -3.97 -11.36
N GLU A 56 5.44 -4.83 -10.41
CA GLU A 56 5.15 -6.27 -10.50
C GLU A 56 3.65 -6.58 -10.41
N PHE A 57 2.93 -5.86 -9.55
CA PHE A 57 1.47 -6.01 -9.44
C PHE A 57 0.76 -5.51 -10.68
N ASP A 58 1.14 -4.35 -11.22
CA ASP A 58 0.54 -3.79 -12.43
C ASP A 58 0.73 -4.73 -13.62
N THR A 59 1.93 -5.30 -13.77
CA THR A 59 2.20 -6.27 -14.85
C THR A 59 1.39 -7.56 -14.69
N ARG A 60 1.26 -8.11 -13.47
CA ARG A 60 0.44 -9.30 -13.21
C ARG A 60 -1.06 -9.05 -13.33
N ALA A 61 -1.54 -7.90 -12.88
CA ALA A 61 -2.94 -7.50 -12.97
C ALA A 61 -3.35 -7.20 -14.42
N ASN A 62 -2.48 -6.54 -15.19
CA ASN A 62 -2.69 -6.27 -16.61
C ASN A 62 -2.85 -7.58 -17.40
N LEU A 63 -2.06 -8.62 -17.10
CA LEU A 63 -2.18 -9.92 -17.76
C LEU A 63 -3.55 -10.58 -17.52
N ALA A 64 -4.06 -10.55 -16.28
CA ALA A 64 -5.38 -11.07 -15.95
C ALA A 64 -6.50 -10.27 -16.65
N GLN A 65 -6.35 -8.94 -16.74
CA GLN A 65 -7.29 -8.09 -17.47
C GLN A 65 -7.27 -8.36 -18.98
N LEU A 66 -6.09 -8.55 -19.58
CA LEU A 66 -5.95 -8.92 -20.98
C LEU A 66 -6.59 -10.27 -21.28
N GLN A 67 -6.43 -11.27 -20.40
CA GLN A 67 -7.12 -12.57 -20.55
C GLN A 67 -8.64 -12.41 -20.49
N ARG A 68 -9.13 -11.58 -19.56
CA ARG A 68 -10.56 -11.28 -19.48
C ARG A 68 -11.07 -10.59 -20.74
N TRP A 69 -10.37 -9.56 -21.24
CA TRP A 69 -10.76 -8.85 -22.47
C TRP A 69 -10.64 -9.73 -23.72
N ASN A 70 -9.65 -10.63 -23.76
CA ASN A 70 -9.51 -11.64 -24.80
C ASN A 70 -10.73 -12.56 -24.85
N GLY A 71 -11.22 -13.02 -23.69
CA GLY A 71 -12.41 -13.87 -23.60
C GLY A 71 -13.74 -13.14 -23.79
N GLU A 72 -13.86 -11.89 -23.34
CA GLU A 72 -15.14 -11.14 -23.36
C GLU A 72 -15.39 -10.38 -24.68
N VAL A 73 -14.35 -9.83 -25.32
CA VAL A 73 -14.52 -8.86 -26.43
C VAL A 73 -13.65 -9.17 -27.63
N LEU A 74 -12.36 -9.47 -27.43
CA LEU A 74 -11.40 -9.51 -28.53
C LEU A 74 -11.39 -10.87 -29.27
N ALA A 75 -11.77 -11.96 -28.61
CA ALA A 75 -11.80 -13.33 -29.15
C ALA A 75 -10.53 -13.73 -29.92
N MET A 76 -9.36 -13.18 -29.55
CA MET A 76 -8.07 -13.47 -30.21
C MET A 76 -7.48 -14.79 -29.71
N ALA A 77 -8.30 -15.82 -29.52
CA ALA A 77 -7.82 -17.17 -29.31
C ALA A 77 -7.34 -17.73 -30.66
N ALA A 78 -6.26 -18.51 -30.65
CA ALA A 78 -5.82 -19.20 -31.85
C ALA A 78 -6.96 -20.11 -32.38
N PRO A 79 -7.23 -20.13 -33.69
CA PRO A 79 -8.26 -20.99 -34.26
C PRO A 79 -8.03 -22.45 -33.88
N ALA A 80 -9.10 -23.16 -33.54
CA ALA A 80 -9.02 -24.58 -33.21
C ALA A 80 -8.60 -25.40 -34.45
N PRO A 81 -7.91 -26.56 -34.29
CA PRO A 81 -7.50 -27.42 -35.40
C PRO A 81 -8.64 -27.78 -36.38
N GLN A 82 -9.87 -27.87 -35.86
CA GLN A 82 -11.09 -28.19 -36.61
C GLN A 82 -11.61 -27.03 -37.46
N GLN A 83 -11.10 -25.81 -37.24
CA GLN A 83 -11.40 -24.63 -38.06
C GLN A 83 -10.45 -24.49 -39.25
N TYR A 84 -9.38 -25.28 -39.31
CA TYR A 84 -8.51 -25.36 -40.47
C TYR A 84 -9.00 -26.45 -41.42
N LEU A 85 -8.90 -26.19 -42.71
CA LEU A 85 -9.14 -27.18 -43.75
C LEU A 85 -8.02 -28.23 -43.72
N ALA A 86 -8.39 -29.51 -43.79
CA ALA A 86 -7.45 -30.62 -43.61
C ALA A 86 -6.53 -30.88 -44.83
N GLY A 87 -6.75 -30.23 -45.98
CA GLY A 87 -5.95 -30.47 -47.18
C GLY A 87 -6.26 -29.55 -48.36
N GLU A 88 -5.39 -29.59 -49.38
CA GLU A 88 -5.42 -28.70 -50.56
C GLU A 88 -6.67 -28.88 -51.44
N GLU A 89 -7.22 -30.08 -51.52
CA GLU A 89 -8.47 -30.36 -52.25
C GLU A 89 -9.68 -29.62 -51.63
N ALA A 90 -9.76 -29.59 -50.30
CA ALA A 90 -10.81 -28.87 -49.58
C ALA A 90 -10.67 -27.34 -49.70
N LEU A 91 -9.44 -26.85 -49.91
CA LEU A 91 -9.16 -25.45 -50.25
C LEU A 91 -9.59 -25.12 -51.69
N ALA A 92 -9.35 -26.04 -52.64
CA ALA A 92 -9.71 -25.86 -54.05
C ALA A 92 -11.24 -25.80 -54.28
N ASP A 93 -12.02 -26.58 -53.52
CA ASP A 93 -13.49 -26.53 -53.56
C ASP A 93 -14.04 -25.22 -52.97
N LEU A 94 -13.36 -24.62 -51.98
CA LEU A 94 -13.77 -23.33 -51.42
C LEU A 94 -13.65 -22.20 -52.48
N ASN A 95 -12.62 -22.24 -53.31
CA ASN A 95 -12.38 -21.27 -54.39
C ASN A 95 -13.37 -21.42 -55.56
N ARG A 96 -14.06 -22.55 -55.68
CA ARG A 96 -15.01 -22.84 -56.77
C ARG A 96 -16.45 -22.42 -56.44
N SER A 97 -16.72 -21.98 -55.21
CA SER A 97 -18.06 -21.52 -54.81
C SER A 97 -18.38 -20.16 -55.43
N ASP A 98 -19.33 -20.15 -56.39
CA ASP A 98 -19.77 -18.98 -57.18
C ASP A 98 -20.63 -17.99 -56.36
N GLN A 99 -20.79 -18.24 -55.06
CA GLN A 99 -21.41 -17.33 -54.11
C GLN A 99 -20.30 -16.76 -53.22
N VAL A 100 -19.94 -15.49 -53.47
CA VAL A 100 -19.13 -14.71 -52.54
C VAL A 100 -19.91 -14.57 -51.24
N GLN A 101 -19.79 -15.56 -50.36
CA GLN A 101 -20.16 -15.41 -48.97
C GLN A 101 -19.13 -14.46 -48.37
N MET A 102 -19.50 -13.18 -48.27
CA MET A 102 -18.80 -12.23 -47.43
C MET A 102 -18.61 -12.91 -46.09
N ALA A 103 -17.36 -13.15 -45.69
CA ALA A 103 -17.04 -13.78 -44.43
C ALA A 103 -17.67 -12.93 -43.33
N SER A 104 -18.88 -13.29 -42.90
CA SER A 104 -19.44 -12.73 -41.69
C SER A 104 -18.45 -13.15 -40.64
N LEU A 105 -17.85 -12.17 -39.97
CA LEU A 105 -16.98 -12.40 -38.85
C LEU A 105 -17.84 -13.08 -37.78
N VAL A 106 -17.97 -14.40 -37.87
CA VAL A 106 -18.46 -15.25 -36.79
C VAL A 106 -17.33 -15.13 -35.79
N ILE A 107 -17.42 -14.12 -34.92
CA ILE A 107 -16.67 -14.12 -33.67
C ILE A 107 -17.18 -15.39 -32.99
N PRO A 108 -16.41 -16.50 -32.95
CA PRO A 108 -16.84 -17.58 -32.12
C PRO A 108 -16.84 -16.96 -30.72
N ALA A 109 -18.01 -16.81 -30.11
CA ALA A 109 -18.09 -16.57 -28.67
C ALA A 109 -17.21 -17.66 -28.09
N GLY A 110 -16.00 -17.26 -27.66
CA GLY A 110 -14.89 -18.18 -27.49
C GLY A 110 -15.45 -19.36 -26.73
N ALA A 111 -15.36 -20.56 -27.31
CA ALA A 111 -15.82 -21.75 -26.63
C ALA A 111 -15.24 -21.63 -25.24
N ARG A 112 -16.10 -21.39 -24.23
CA ARG A 112 -15.68 -21.28 -22.86
C ARG A 112 -14.84 -22.52 -22.68
N MET A 113 -13.53 -22.37 -22.49
CA MET A 113 -12.66 -23.50 -22.27
C MET A 113 -13.26 -24.18 -21.06
N GLU A 114 -14.02 -25.24 -21.31
CA GLU A 114 -14.36 -26.21 -20.31
C GLU A 114 -13.00 -26.75 -19.92
N ALA A 115 -12.58 -26.40 -18.71
CA ALA A 115 -11.30 -26.81 -18.19
C ALA A 115 -11.20 -28.32 -18.43
N ALA A 116 -10.22 -28.73 -19.24
CA ALA A 116 -9.89 -30.13 -19.40
C ALA A 116 -9.80 -30.76 -18.00
N PRO A 117 -10.32 -31.98 -17.78
CA PRO A 117 -10.37 -32.56 -16.45
C PRO A 117 -8.94 -32.62 -15.91
N ALA A 118 -8.65 -31.74 -14.96
CA ALA A 118 -7.46 -31.83 -14.16
C ALA A 118 -7.50 -33.20 -13.50
N VAL A 119 -6.50 -34.03 -13.79
CA VAL A 119 -6.27 -35.27 -13.05
C VAL A 119 -6.13 -34.88 -11.59
N VAL A 120 -7.17 -35.18 -10.83
CA VAL A 120 -7.25 -34.93 -9.39
C VAL A 120 -6.25 -35.87 -8.74
N VAL A 121 -5.07 -35.37 -8.40
CA VAL A 121 -4.31 -35.94 -7.28
C VAL A 121 -5.07 -35.51 -6.03
N THR A 122 -5.80 -36.46 -5.46
CA THR A 122 -6.47 -36.33 -4.16
C THR A 122 -5.40 -36.16 -3.07
N ALA A 123 -5.07 -34.90 -2.78
CA ALA A 123 -4.62 -34.51 -1.45
C ALA A 123 -5.81 -33.82 -0.77
N ALA A 124 -6.40 -34.53 0.19
CA ALA A 124 -7.48 -34.01 1.01
C ALA A 124 -7.03 -32.72 1.70
N ALA A 125 -7.69 -31.61 1.35
CA ALA A 125 -7.75 -30.41 2.15
C ALA A 125 -9.22 -30.06 2.30
N GLU A 126 -9.67 -30.06 3.55
CA GLU A 126 -11.03 -29.79 3.98
C GLU A 126 -11.55 -28.46 3.39
N PRO A 127 -12.86 -28.36 3.10
CA PRO A 127 -13.43 -27.11 2.65
C PRO A 127 -13.34 -26.10 3.80
N VAL A 128 -12.44 -25.14 3.67
CA VAL A 128 -12.45 -23.96 4.53
C VAL A 128 -13.76 -23.24 4.25
N HIS A 129 -14.67 -23.36 5.21
CA HIS A 129 -15.84 -22.53 5.40
C HIS A 129 -15.59 -21.09 4.92
N SER A 130 -16.32 -20.66 3.89
CA SER A 130 -16.57 -19.23 3.68
C SER A 130 -17.68 -18.82 4.65
N PRO A 131 -17.44 -17.95 5.64
CA PRO A 131 -18.53 -17.39 6.40
C PRO A 131 -19.13 -16.24 5.61
N GLY A 132 -20.38 -16.42 5.19
CA GLY A 132 -21.37 -15.35 5.35
C GLY A 132 -21.85 -14.64 4.08
N LYS A 133 -23.09 -15.00 3.71
CA LYS A 133 -24.16 -14.14 3.17
C LYS A 133 -23.76 -13.18 2.04
N ASP A 134 -24.06 -13.61 0.83
CA ASP A 134 -24.04 -12.82 -0.39
C ASP A 134 -24.87 -11.54 -0.24
N LYS A 135 -24.20 -10.43 0.07
CA LYS A 135 -24.69 -9.10 -0.26
C LYS A 135 -24.17 -8.76 -1.65
N SER A 136 -25.08 -8.35 -2.54
CA SER A 136 -24.76 -7.95 -3.92
C SER A 136 -23.62 -6.92 -3.92
N ALA A 137 -22.77 -6.92 -4.97
CA ALA A 137 -21.66 -5.98 -5.13
C ALA A 137 -22.04 -4.50 -4.88
N ALA A 138 -23.28 -4.11 -5.22
CA ALA A 138 -23.81 -2.78 -4.97
C ALA A 138 -24.01 -2.45 -3.47
N GLN A 139 -24.25 -3.47 -2.64
CA GLN A 139 -24.35 -3.34 -1.18
C GLN A 139 -22.96 -3.28 -0.54
N GLN A 140 -21.99 -4.05 -1.05
CA GLN A 140 -20.60 -3.99 -0.60
C GLN A 140 -19.97 -2.62 -0.87
N ASP A 141 -20.24 -2.04 -2.03
CA ASP A 141 -19.75 -0.70 -2.42
C ASP A 141 -20.37 0.42 -1.56
N LYS A 142 -21.66 0.31 -1.19
CA LYS A 142 -22.30 1.23 -0.23
C LYS A 142 -21.73 1.08 1.18
N GLU A 143 -21.41 -0.14 1.59
CA GLU A 143 -20.82 -0.44 2.89
C GLU A 143 -19.39 0.12 2.98
N LEU A 144 -18.57 -0.07 1.95
CA LEU A 144 -17.24 0.53 1.81
C LEU A 144 -17.29 2.07 1.90
N ARG A 145 -18.20 2.72 1.16
CA ARG A 145 -18.37 4.18 1.24
C ARG A 145 -18.76 4.65 2.64
N ASN A 146 -19.59 3.90 3.35
CA ASN A 146 -19.97 4.23 4.73
C ASN A 146 -18.82 4.02 5.71
N LEU A 147 -17.96 3.02 5.50
CA LEU A 147 -16.75 2.81 6.29
C LEU A 147 -15.72 3.93 6.06
N MET A 148 -15.51 4.34 4.81
CA MET A 148 -14.64 5.48 4.49
C MET A 148 -15.12 6.76 5.16
N LYS A 149 -16.42 7.08 5.10
CA LYS A 149 -16.99 8.26 5.78
C LYS A 149 -16.81 8.20 7.30
N LYS A 150 -16.90 7.02 7.91
CA LYS A 150 -16.64 6.84 9.35
C LYS A 150 -15.16 7.04 9.67
N ALA A 151 -14.26 6.50 8.85
CA ALA A 151 -12.82 6.67 9.00
C ALA A 151 -12.42 8.16 8.90
N ASP A 152 -12.94 8.89 7.92
CA ASP A 152 -12.73 10.34 7.78
C ASP A 152 -13.24 11.09 9.00
N LYS A 153 -14.45 10.76 9.49
CA LYS A 153 -15.01 11.38 10.71
C LYS A 153 -14.15 11.10 11.94
N THR A 154 -13.60 9.90 12.08
CA THR A 154 -12.68 9.58 13.18
C THR A 154 -11.34 10.29 13.06
N ALA A 155 -10.82 10.45 11.84
CA ALA A 155 -9.59 11.19 11.59
C ALA A 155 -9.76 12.67 11.95
N VAL A 156 -10.87 13.29 11.55
CA VAL A 156 -11.21 14.67 11.92
C VAL A 156 -11.32 14.83 13.44
N ALA A 157 -12.00 13.90 14.12
CA ALA A 157 -12.12 13.93 15.58
C ALA A 157 -10.76 13.81 16.30
N MET A 158 -9.81 13.04 15.75
CA MET A 158 -8.45 12.95 16.32
C MET A 158 -7.65 14.25 16.13
N VAL A 159 -7.86 14.97 15.01
CA VAL A 159 -7.23 16.28 14.79
C VAL A 159 -7.79 17.32 15.77
N GLU A 160 -9.11 17.36 15.95
CA GLU A 160 -9.78 18.28 16.87
C GLU A 160 -9.32 18.05 18.32
N ASN A 161 -9.23 16.80 18.77
CA ASN A 161 -8.69 16.47 20.09
C ASN A 161 -7.22 16.88 20.27
N LYS A 162 -6.41 16.86 19.21
CA LYS A 162 -5.02 17.37 19.27
C LYS A 162 -4.98 18.89 19.37
N LEU A 163 -5.83 19.60 18.62
CA LEU A 163 -5.93 21.06 18.67
C LEU A 163 -6.44 21.55 20.03
N LEU A 164 -7.39 20.82 20.62
CA LEU A 164 -7.97 21.09 21.94
C LEU A 164 -7.17 20.47 23.09
N SER A 165 -5.96 19.96 22.83
CA SER A 165 -5.17 19.32 23.88
C SER A 165 -4.78 20.31 24.96
N VAL A 166 -4.75 19.85 26.22
CA VAL A 166 -4.37 20.66 27.38
C VAL A 166 -2.98 21.28 27.21
N SER A 167 -2.11 20.66 26.41
CA SER A 167 -0.79 21.20 26.10
C SER A 167 -0.84 22.47 25.24
N THR A 168 -1.65 22.51 24.18
CA THR A 168 -1.77 23.70 23.30
C THR A 168 -2.46 24.84 24.04
N MET A 169 -3.47 24.53 24.86
CA MET A 169 -4.14 25.51 25.72
C MET A 169 -3.19 26.13 26.75
N ASN A 170 -2.32 25.32 27.38
CA ASN A 170 -1.34 25.81 28.34
C ASN A 170 -0.26 26.67 27.66
N ASP A 171 0.15 26.33 26.44
CA ASP A 171 1.14 27.11 25.68
C ASP A 171 0.59 28.50 25.31
N LEU A 172 -0.69 28.57 24.90
CA LEU A 172 -1.40 29.85 24.68
C LEU A 172 -1.53 30.67 25.97
N GLN A 173 -1.82 30.04 27.10
CA GLN A 173 -1.89 30.72 28.40
C GLN A 173 -0.52 31.26 28.84
N GLN A 174 0.57 30.51 28.60
CA GLN A 174 1.93 30.95 28.91
C GLN A 174 2.39 32.10 28.00
N LEU A 175 2.04 32.05 26.72
CA LEU A 175 2.33 33.14 25.79
C LEU A 175 1.57 34.41 26.19
N ALA A 176 0.28 34.30 26.48
CA ALA A 176 -0.53 35.42 26.94
C ALA A 176 -0.02 36.01 28.28
N ALA A 177 0.48 35.17 29.20
CA ALA A 177 1.08 35.63 30.45
C ALA A 177 2.41 36.37 30.21
N ARG A 178 3.20 35.93 29.23
CA ARG A 178 4.45 36.60 28.82
C ARG A 178 4.16 37.97 28.20
N GLU A 179 3.17 38.07 27.33
CA GLU A 179 2.78 39.35 26.71
C GLU A 179 2.22 40.35 27.74
N LYS A 180 1.39 39.88 28.68
CA LYS A 180 0.89 40.73 29.78
C LYS A 180 2.01 41.26 30.68
N LYS A 181 3.11 40.51 30.82
CA LYS A 181 4.28 40.93 31.60
C LYS A 181 5.20 41.88 30.82
N SER A 182 5.23 41.81 29.49
CA SER A 182 5.97 42.76 28.65
C SER A 182 5.24 44.10 28.45
N LEU A 183 3.92 44.14 28.69
CA LEU A 183 3.09 45.34 28.58
C LEU A 183 2.95 46.10 29.92
N ARG A 184 3.71 45.71 30.96
CA ARG A 184 3.74 46.34 32.29
C ARG A 184 5.15 46.81 32.61
#